data_AF-A0A3N5GKW3-F1
#
_entry.id   AF-A0A3N5GKW3-F1
#
_cell.length_a   1.000
_cell.length_b   1.000
_cell.length_c   1.000
_cell.angle_alpha   90.00
_cell.angle_beta   90.00
_cell.angle_gamma   90.00
#
_symmetry.space_group_name_H-M   'P 1'
#
loop_
_entity.id
_entity.type
_entity.pdbx_description
1 polymer ?
#
loop_
_entity_poly.entity_id
_entity_poly.type
_entity_poly.pdbx_seq_one_letter_code
_entity_poly.pdbx_strand_id
1 'polypeptide(L)'
;MRLVVLLLAVAALPSPSLAQPPAPRQLFEAGQHEQALEAVAQQRQLGAANPADTYLAVQSLVKLGRADQAKAELAQLEGSADEIWKLIARSASMLIDGNVGPALDAANQAAAAAPDSFFAHYQLGLVRAQQEDWAGAADAFERASQIDPTFAYAHYYAALSYSRIQRTDRMGSHFQTFLKLAPNAPERPAVESIMRTLRGR
;
A
#
# COMPACT_ATOMS: atom_id res chain seq x y z
N MET A 1 37.33 42.00 43.84
CA MET A 1 37.71 40.95 42.87
C MET A 1 36.49 40.63 42.02
N ARG A 2 36.49 41.03 40.74
CA ARG A 2 35.41 40.76 39.77
C ARG A 2 35.75 39.46 39.02
N LEU A 3 34.90 38.45 39.09
CA LEU A 3 34.99 37.27 38.23
C LEU A 3 34.13 37.51 36.98
N VAL A 4 34.76 37.60 35.81
CA VAL A 4 34.08 37.64 34.52
C VAL A 4 33.92 36.20 34.07
N VAL A 5 32.68 35.71 34.06
CA VAL A 5 32.34 34.40 33.47
C VAL A 5 32.08 34.62 31.98
N LEU A 6 33.01 34.15 31.15
CA LEU A 6 32.88 34.17 29.69
C LEU A 6 31.91 33.03 29.28
N LEU A 7 30.66 33.37 29.00
CA LEU A 7 29.71 32.45 28.38
C LEU A 7 30.04 32.35 26.88
N LEU A 8 30.68 31.25 26.50
CA LEU A 8 30.84 30.84 25.10
C LEU A 8 29.45 30.51 24.53
N ALA A 9 28.91 31.43 23.74
CA ALA A 9 27.75 31.17 22.90
C ALA A 9 28.16 30.18 21.81
N VAL A 10 27.86 28.90 22.01
CA VAL A 10 27.85 27.91 20.93
C VAL A 10 26.73 28.32 19.98
N ALA A 11 27.10 28.90 18.84
CA ALA A 11 26.17 29.15 17.76
C ALA A 11 25.59 27.80 17.32
N ALA A 12 24.34 27.54 17.70
CA ALA A 12 23.59 26.41 17.18
C ALA A 12 23.48 26.60 15.67
N LEU A 13 24.17 25.76 14.91
CA LEU A 13 23.94 25.66 13.47
C LEU A 13 22.44 25.43 13.27
N PRO A 14 21.80 26.12 12.31
CA PRO A 14 20.43 25.80 11.96
C PRO A 14 20.39 24.32 11.59
N SER A 15 19.63 23.53 12.35
CA SER A 15 19.32 22.15 11.96
C SER A 15 18.80 22.21 10.53
N PRO A 16 19.31 21.40 9.58
CA PRO A 16 18.72 21.36 8.26
C PRO A 16 17.22 21.16 8.47
N SER A 17 16.40 22.08 7.97
CA SER A 17 14.95 21.88 7.96
C SER A 17 14.74 20.58 7.20
N LEU A 18 14.52 19.48 7.94
CA LEU A 18 14.28 18.18 7.39
C LEU A 18 12.96 18.31 6.65
N ALA A 19 13.04 18.62 5.36
CA ALA A 19 11.88 18.57 4.49
C ALA A 19 11.28 17.19 4.72
N GLN A 20 10.02 17.16 5.17
CA GLN A 20 9.35 15.91 5.49
C GLN A 20 9.43 15.01 4.25
N PRO A 21 9.89 13.75 4.40
CA PRO A 21 10.03 12.87 3.24
C PRO A 21 8.69 12.75 2.51
N PRO A 22 8.69 12.66 1.17
CA PRO A 22 7.47 12.42 0.41
C PRO A 22 6.72 11.20 0.95
N ALA A 23 5.39 11.26 0.94
CA ALA A 23 4.57 10.18 1.50
C ALA A 23 4.86 8.86 0.73
N PRO A 24 5.18 7.74 1.42
CA PRO A 24 5.46 6.45 0.79
C PRO A 24 4.37 6.00 -0.18
N ARG A 25 3.11 6.30 0.16
CA ARG A 25 1.95 6.03 -0.70
C ARG A 25 2.04 6.71 -2.06
N GLN A 26 2.37 8.00 -2.10
CA GLN A 26 2.46 8.74 -3.35
C GLN A 26 3.55 8.16 -4.25
N LEU A 27 4.69 7.79 -3.65
CA LEU A 27 5.80 7.16 -4.37
C LEU A 27 5.42 5.77 -4.89
N PHE A 28 4.75 4.96 -4.06
CA PHE A 28 4.21 3.65 -4.47
C PHE A 28 3.20 3.76 -5.62
N GLU A 29 2.25 4.69 -5.53
CA GLU A 29 1.24 4.97 -6.57
C GLU A 29 1.84 5.52 -7.86
N ALA A 30 2.99 6.20 -7.78
CA ALA A 30 3.77 6.63 -8.94
C ALA A 30 4.72 5.54 -9.50
N GLY A 31 4.74 4.33 -8.91
CA GLY A 31 5.67 3.25 -9.29
C GLY A 31 7.13 3.50 -8.91
N GLN A 32 7.39 4.52 -8.08
CA GLN A 32 8.73 4.87 -7.61
C GLN A 32 9.11 4.02 -6.39
N HIS A 33 9.12 2.70 -6.58
CA HIS A 33 9.23 1.71 -5.51
C HIS A 33 10.50 1.85 -4.66
N GLU A 34 11.66 2.12 -5.27
CA GLU A 34 12.91 2.34 -4.51
C GLU A 34 12.82 3.58 -3.62
N GLN A 35 12.31 4.69 -4.15
CA GLN A 35 12.12 5.92 -3.38
C GLN A 35 11.11 5.70 -2.25
N ALA A 36 10.07 4.89 -2.48
CA ALA A 36 9.11 4.54 -1.44
C ALA A 36 9.79 3.83 -0.27
N LEU A 37 10.72 2.90 -0.54
CA LEU A 37 11.51 2.21 0.49
C LEU A 37 12.43 3.17 1.25
N GLU A 38 13.10 4.08 0.54
CA GLU A 38 13.93 5.11 1.15
C GLU A 38 13.10 6.04 2.05
N ALA A 39 11.92 6.46 1.60
CA ALA A 39 11.02 7.32 2.38
C ALA A 39 10.55 6.64 3.68
N VAL A 40 10.17 5.35 3.62
CA VAL A 40 9.80 4.58 4.82
C VAL A 40 10.99 4.45 5.77
N ALA A 41 12.20 4.18 5.25
CA ALA A 41 13.41 4.10 6.07
C ALA A 41 13.72 5.44 6.76
N GLN A 42 13.56 6.57 6.07
CA GLN A 42 13.73 7.90 6.66
C GLN A 42 12.68 8.18 7.74
N GLN A 43 11.40 7.91 7.47
CA GLN A 43 10.34 8.06 8.48
C GLN A 43 10.60 7.20 9.73
N ARG A 44 11.15 6.00 9.56
CA ARG A 44 11.53 5.10 10.65
C ARG A 44 12.64 5.69 11.51
N GLN A 45 13.67 6.27 10.89
CA GLN A 45 14.74 6.97 11.61
C GLN A 45 14.23 8.18 12.40
N LEU A 46 13.18 8.84 11.89
CA LEU A 46 12.52 9.96 12.55
C LEU A 46 11.51 9.52 13.63
N GLY A 47 11.29 8.20 13.83
CA GLY A 47 10.27 7.68 14.74
C GLY A 47 8.83 7.94 14.29
N ALA A 48 8.63 8.29 13.01
CA ALA A 48 7.35 8.65 12.42
C ALA A 48 6.77 7.55 11.51
N ALA A 49 7.50 6.45 11.28
CA ALA A 49 7.00 5.33 10.51
C ALA A 49 5.84 4.65 11.24
N ASN A 50 4.74 4.44 10.52
CA ASN A 50 3.60 3.69 11.00
C ASN A 50 3.49 2.35 10.24
N PRO A 51 2.68 1.40 10.74
CA PRO A 51 2.51 0.10 10.08
C PRO A 51 2.00 0.16 8.63
N ALA A 52 1.22 1.18 8.26
CA ALA A 52 0.74 1.36 6.90
C ALA A 52 1.88 1.68 5.93
N ASP A 53 2.83 2.52 6.36
CA ASP A 53 4.04 2.83 5.58
C ASP A 53 4.91 1.58 5.38
N THR A 54 5.08 0.75 6.43
CA THR A 54 5.75 -0.55 6.30
C THR A 54 5.01 -1.49 5.34
N TYR A 55 3.69 -1.54 5.38
CA TYR A 55 2.92 -2.36 4.43
C TYR A 55 3.09 -1.87 2.98
N LEU A 56 3.15 -0.56 2.73
CA LEU A 56 3.44 0.00 1.41
C LEU A 56 4.87 -0.30 0.94
N ALA A 57 5.85 -0.36 1.86
CA ALA A 57 7.19 -0.88 1.56
C ALA A 57 7.13 -2.34 1.12
N VAL A 58 6.37 -3.20 1.82
CA VAL A 58 6.16 -4.60 1.40
C VAL A 58 5.58 -4.68 -0.01
N GLN A 59 4.55 -3.89 -0.32
CA GLN A 59 3.95 -3.88 -1.66
C GLN A 59 4.95 -3.42 -2.74
N SER A 60 5.81 -2.45 -2.41
CA SER A 60 6.90 -2.00 -3.29
C SER A 60 7.94 -3.11 -3.52
N LEU A 61 8.33 -3.84 -2.47
CA LEU A 61 9.26 -4.96 -2.56
C LEU A 61 8.70 -6.12 -3.39
N VAL A 62 7.41 -6.42 -3.25
CA VAL A 62 6.72 -7.41 -4.08
C VAL A 62 6.74 -6.99 -5.55
N LYS A 63 6.43 -5.72 -5.87
CA LYS A 63 6.51 -5.19 -7.25
C LYS A 63 7.93 -5.24 -7.82
N LEU A 64 8.95 -5.13 -6.97
CA LEU A 64 10.37 -5.28 -7.34
C LEU A 64 10.86 -6.74 -7.40
N GLY A 65 10.01 -7.72 -7.05
CA GLY A 65 10.40 -9.14 -6.98
C GLY A 65 11.32 -9.50 -5.81
N ARG A 66 11.43 -8.63 -4.79
CA ARG A 66 12.32 -8.79 -3.62
C ARG A 66 11.61 -9.47 -2.46
N ALA A 67 11.20 -10.72 -2.67
CA ALA A 67 10.37 -11.47 -1.73
C ALA A 67 10.98 -11.60 -0.32
N ASP A 68 12.28 -11.87 -0.21
CA ASP A 68 12.96 -12.03 1.08
C ASP A 68 12.94 -10.75 1.93
N GLN A 69 13.16 -9.60 1.30
CA GLN A 69 13.06 -8.31 1.96
C GLN A 69 11.61 -7.99 2.35
N ALA A 70 10.65 -8.32 1.50
CA ALA A 70 9.23 -8.14 1.81
C ALA A 70 8.83 -8.94 3.06
N LYS A 71 9.29 -10.20 3.16
CA LYS A 71 9.07 -11.04 4.35
C LYS A 71 9.74 -10.47 5.61
N ALA A 72 10.92 -9.88 5.49
CA ALA A 72 11.58 -9.25 6.63
C ALA A 72 10.78 -8.05 7.18
N GLU A 73 10.19 -7.24 6.31
CA GLU A 73 9.30 -6.14 6.70
C GLU A 73 7.96 -6.66 7.27
N LEU A 74 7.41 -7.76 6.72
CA LEU A 74 6.22 -8.40 7.26
C LEU A 74 6.42 -8.98 8.67
N ALA A 75 7.59 -9.57 8.96
CA ALA A 75 7.90 -10.06 10.30
C ALA A 75 7.88 -8.95 11.36
N GLN A 76 8.23 -7.70 10.98
CA GLN A 76 8.11 -6.55 11.89
C GLN A 76 6.64 -6.23 12.20
N LEU A 77 5.76 -6.32 11.20
CA LEU A 77 4.32 -6.10 11.38
C LEU A 77 3.67 -7.23 12.20
N GLU A 78 4.08 -8.48 12.00
CA GLU A 78 3.64 -9.63 12.82
C GLU A 78 4.06 -9.50 14.29
N GLY A 79 5.19 -8.85 14.55
CA GLY A 79 5.65 -8.53 15.91
C GLY A 79 5.01 -7.28 16.53
N SER A 80 4.20 -6.52 15.79
CA SER A 80 3.58 -5.29 16.28
C SER A 80 2.51 -5.58 17.35
N ALA A 81 2.17 -4.61 18.20
CA ALA A 81 1.10 -4.79 19.18
C ALA A 81 -0.31 -4.79 18.56
N ASP A 82 -0.45 -4.29 17.33
CA ASP A 82 -1.72 -4.13 16.63
C ASP A 82 -2.11 -5.43 15.92
N GLU A 83 -3.17 -6.06 16.44
CA GLU A 83 -3.65 -7.35 15.94
C GLU A 83 -4.06 -7.31 14.46
N ILE A 84 -4.56 -6.17 13.97
CA ILE A 84 -4.97 -6.02 12.57
C ILE A 84 -3.76 -6.14 11.65
N TRP A 85 -2.66 -5.47 12.00
CA TRP A 85 -1.42 -5.53 11.23
C TRP A 85 -0.75 -6.89 11.30
N LYS A 86 -0.87 -7.61 12.42
CA LYS A 86 -0.41 -9.01 12.47
C LYS A 86 -1.17 -9.90 11.49
N LEU A 87 -2.49 -9.79 11.45
CA LEU A 87 -3.33 -10.60 10.56
C LEU A 87 -3.09 -10.26 9.09
N ILE A 88 -2.97 -8.97 8.75
CA ILE A 88 -2.60 -8.52 7.41
C ILE A 88 -1.22 -9.06 7.02
N ALA A 89 -0.24 -8.96 7.92
CA ALA A 89 1.12 -9.38 7.64
C ALA A 89 1.23 -10.90 7.46
N ARG A 90 0.56 -11.67 8.31
CA ARG A 90 0.45 -13.13 8.20
C ARG A 90 -0.17 -13.54 6.86
N SER A 91 -1.25 -12.88 6.46
CA SER A 91 -1.88 -13.11 5.16
C SER A 91 -0.91 -12.83 4.00
N ALA A 92 -0.25 -11.67 4.01
CA ALA A 92 0.70 -11.29 2.96
C ALA A 92 1.91 -12.23 2.90
N SER A 93 2.44 -12.64 4.05
CA SER A 93 3.57 -13.58 4.16
C SER A 93 3.22 -14.94 3.56
N MET A 94 2.07 -15.50 3.96
CA MET A 94 1.56 -16.76 3.42
C MET A 94 1.25 -16.66 1.92
N LEU A 95 0.79 -15.50 1.44
CA LEU A 95 0.54 -15.27 0.03
C LEU A 95 1.85 -15.29 -0.77
N ILE A 96 2.92 -14.65 -0.26
CA ILE A 96 4.26 -14.69 -0.89
C ILE A 96 4.80 -16.13 -0.93
N ASP A 97 4.49 -16.95 0.08
CA ASP A 97 4.85 -18.37 0.11
C ASP A 97 4.04 -19.24 -0.85
N GLY A 98 2.99 -18.70 -1.49
CA GLY A 98 2.05 -19.48 -2.29
C GLY A 98 1.08 -20.32 -1.46
N ASN A 99 1.05 -20.14 -0.14
CA ASN A 99 0.14 -20.82 0.78
C ASN A 99 -1.22 -20.11 0.81
N VAL A 100 -1.95 -20.19 -0.31
CA VAL A 100 -3.11 -19.33 -0.56
C VAL A 100 -4.29 -19.61 0.38
N GLY A 101 -4.50 -20.86 0.80
CA GLY A 101 -5.55 -21.21 1.77
C GLY A 101 -5.34 -20.52 3.14
N PRO A 102 -4.20 -20.75 3.81
CA PRO A 102 -3.85 -20.04 5.03
C PRO A 102 -3.84 -18.51 4.88
N ALA A 103 -3.39 -17.99 3.74
CA ALA A 103 -3.42 -16.56 3.45
C ALA A 103 -4.84 -15.99 3.45
N LEU A 104 -5.81 -16.76 2.91
CA LEU A 104 -7.22 -16.39 2.86
C LEU A 104 -7.84 -16.38 4.26
N ASP A 105 -7.53 -17.39 5.08
CA ASP A 105 -8.02 -17.46 6.46
C ASP A 105 -7.57 -16.25 7.28
N ALA A 106 -6.29 -15.88 7.18
CA ALA A 106 -5.74 -14.70 7.84
C ALA A 106 -6.34 -13.38 7.31
N ALA A 107 -6.55 -13.26 5.98
CA ALA A 107 -7.18 -12.08 5.39
C ALA A 107 -8.64 -11.92 5.83
N ASN A 108 -9.41 -13.01 5.87
CA ASN A 108 -10.78 -13.00 6.37
C ASN A 108 -10.84 -12.58 7.84
N GLN A 109 -9.93 -13.09 8.67
CA GLN A 109 -9.82 -12.67 10.07
C GLN A 109 -9.50 -11.18 10.19
N ALA A 110 -8.57 -10.66 9.40
CA ALA A 110 -8.24 -9.23 9.37
C ALA A 110 -9.46 -8.37 9.02
N ALA A 111 -10.18 -8.74 7.95
CA ALA A 111 -11.36 -8.00 7.48
C ALA A 111 -12.55 -8.09 8.46
N ALA A 112 -12.68 -9.21 9.19
CA ALA A 112 -13.68 -9.37 10.24
C ALA A 112 -13.33 -8.57 11.50
N ALA A 113 -12.06 -8.54 11.89
CA ALA A 113 -11.57 -7.80 13.07
C ALA A 113 -11.64 -6.28 12.87
N ALA A 114 -11.43 -5.80 11.63
CA ALA A 114 -11.50 -4.39 11.29
C ALA A 114 -12.30 -4.16 9.99
N PRO A 115 -13.65 -4.13 10.08
CA PRO A 115 -14.53 -3.96 8.90
C PRO A 115 -14.37 -2.62 8.18
N ASP A 116 -13.72 -1.65 8.81
CA ASP A 116 -13.39 -0.29 8.34
C ASP A 116 -11.90 -0.12 8.00
N SER A 117 -11.10 -1.18 8.02
CA SER A 117 -9.71 -1.14 7.55
C SER A 117 -9.63 -1.41 6.05
N PHE A 118 -9.32 -0.37 5.27
CA PHE A 118 -9.15 -0.56 3.82
C PHE A 118 -7.98 -1.50 3.49
N PHE A 119 -6.92 -1.52 4.32
CA PHE A 119 -5.80 -2.45 4.13
C PHE A 119 -6.20 -3.91 4.34
N ALA A 120 -7.08 -4.20 5.30
CA ALA A 120 -7.58 -5.55 5.52
C ALA A 120 -8.40 -6.05 4.31
N HIS A 121 -9.32 -5.22 3.80
CA HIS A 121 -10.10 -5.53 2.60
C HIS A 121 -9.24 -5.58 1.34
N TYR A 122 -8.23 -4.71 1.22
CA TYR A 122 -7.28 -4.73 0.11
C TYR A 122 -6.45 -6.02 0.11
N GLN A 123 -5.93 -6.43 1.26
CA GLN A 123 -5.20 -7.70 1.41
C GLN A 123 -6.10 -8.90 1.08
N LEU A 124 -7.36 -8.90 1.53
CA LEU A 124 -8.33 -9.93 1.14
C LEU A 124 -8.56 -9.98 -0.37
N GLY A 125 -8.67 -8.81 -1.02
CA GLY A 125 -8.77 -8.72 -2.47
C GLY A 125 -7.57 -9.33 -3.18
N LEU A 126 -6.35 -9.04 -2.72
CA LEU A 126 -5.11 -9.61 -3.29
C LEU A 126 -5.11 -11.14 -3.19
N VAL A 127 -5.48 -11.70 -2.03
CA VAL A 127 -5.53 -13.15 -1.85
C VAL A 127 -6.60 -13.80 -2.73
N ARG A 128 -7.80 -13.23 -2.81
CA ARG A 128 -8.88 -13.76 -3.65
C ARG A 128 -8.54 -13.67 -5.14
N ALA A 129 -7.87 -12.60 -5.57
CA ALA A 129 -7.35 -12.48 -6.93
C ALA A 129 -6.32 -13.57 -7.24
N GLN A 130 -5.45 -13.92 -6.29
CA GLN A 130 -4.50 -15.04 -6.45
C GLN A 130 -5.21 -16.40 -6.56
N GLN A 131 -6.38 -16.57 -5.93
CA GLN A 131 -7.23 -17.75 -6.08
C GLN A 131 -8.07 -17.76 -7.36
N GLU A 132 -7.96 -16.71 -8.18
CA GLU A 132 -8.86 -16.46 -9.32
C GLU A 132 -10.35 -16.34 -8.95
N ASP A 133 -10.66 -16.09 -7.67
CA ASP A 133 -11.99 -15.66 -7.23
C ASP A 133 -12.17 -14.18 -7.58
N TRP A 134 -12.36 -13.91 -8.87
CA TRP A 134 -12.44 -12.54 -9.39
C TRP A 134 -13.67 -11.79 -8.88
N ALA A 135 -14.77 -12.49 -8.60
CA ALA A 135 -15.96 -11.89 -8.01
C ALA A 135 -15.70 -11.46 -6.57
N GLY A 136 -15.20 -12.36 -5.73
CA GLY A 136 -14.88 -12.04 -4.35
C GLY A 136 -13.73 -11.04 -4.21
N ALA A 137 -12.77 -11.03 -5.14
CA ALA A 137 -11.72 -10.01 -5.22
C ALA A 137 -12.29 -8.63 -5.55
N ALA A 138 -13.21 -8.55 -6.52
CA ALA A 138 -13.86 -7.29 -6.88
C ALA A 138 -14.62 -6.69 -5.69
N ASP A 139 -15.36 -7.51 -4.94
CA ASP A 139 -16.08 -7.07 -3.74
C ASP A 139 -15.13 -6.54 -2.65
N ALA A 140 -14.02 -7.25 -2.40
CA ALA A 140 -13.04 -6.86 -1.40
C ALA A 140 -12.30 -5.56 -1.77
N PHE A 141 -11.85 -5.43 -3.02
CA PHE A 141 -11.22 -4.19 -3.49
C PHE A 141 -12.22 -3.02 -3.57
N GLU A 142 -13.47 -3.27 -3.97
CA GLU A 142 -14.51 -2.25 -3.90
C GLU A 142 -14.67 -1.76 -2.46
N ARG A 143 -14.78 -2.68 -1.49
CA ARG A 143 -14.91 -2.31 -0.08
C ARG A 143 -13.72 -1.48 0.40
N ALA A 144 -12.51 -1.86 0.04
CA ALA A 144 -11.31 -1.07 0.33
C ALA A 144 -11.41 0.35 -0.27
N SER A 145 -11.85 0.47 -1.52
CA SER A 145 -12.01 1.77 -2.20
C SER A 145 -13.16 2.63 -1.64
N GLN A 146 -14.17 2.02 -1.02
CA GLN A 146 -15.24 2.77 -0.34
C GLN A 146 -14.77 3.33 1.00
N ILE A 147 -13.91 2.59 1.70
CA ILE A 147 -13.33 3.01 2.99
C ILE A 147 -12.28 4.10 2.78
N ASP A 148 -11.36 3.90 1.83
CA ASP A 148 -10.41 4.92 1.39
C ASP A 148 -10.56 5.18 -0.12
N PRO A 149 -11.38 6.18 -0.50
CA PRO A 149 -11.60 6.56 -1.89
C PRO A 149 -10.39 7.17 -2.59
N THR A 150 -9.31 7.43 -1.84
CA THR A 150 -8.09 8.02 -2.40
C THR A 150 -7.03 6.97 -2.70
N PHE A 151 -7.27 5.68 -2.40
CA PHE A 151 -6.24 4.64 -2.59
C PHE A 151 -6.30 4.13 -4.02
N ALA A 152 -5.37 4.61 -4.85
CA ALA A 152 -5.44 4.41 -6.29
C ALA A 152 -5.43 2.91 -6.65
N TYR A 153 -4.59 2.12 -5.97
CA TYR A 153 -4.48 0.69 -6.25
C TYR A 153 -5.72 -0.12 -5.85
N ALA A 154 -6.52 0.28 -4.87
CA ALA A 154 -7.82 -0.36 -4.62
C ALA A 154 -8.75 -0.20 -5.84
N HIS A 155 -8.79 0.98 -6.45
CA HIS A 155 -9.53 1.18 -7.70
C HIS A 155 -8.93 0.40 -8.86
N TYR A 156 -7.60 0.37 -9.00
CA TYR A 156 -6.93 -0.38 -10.07
C TYR A 156 -7.29 -1.88 -10.03
N TYR A 157 -7.13 -2.52 -8.87
CA TYR A 157 -7.40 -3.94 -8.76
C TYR A 157 -8.90 -4.26 -8.77
N ALA A 158 -9.77 -3.42 -8.20
CA ALA A 158 -11.21 -3.56 -8.39
C ALA A 158 -11.58 -3.58 -9.88
N ALA A 159 -11.03 -2.64 -10.67
CA ALA A 159 -11.28 -2.58 -12.10
C ALA A 159 -10.78 -3.83 -12.84
N LEU A 160 -9.57 -4.32 -12.53
CA LEU A 160 -9.06 -5.57 -13.10
C LEU A 160 -9.96 -6.76 -12.76
N SER A 161 -10.39 -6.90 -11.50
CA SER A 161 -11.29 -7.96 -11.07
C SER A 161 -12.66 -7.86 -11.78
N TYR A 162 -13.24 -6.67 -11.91
CA TYR A 162 -14.47 -6.45 -12.68
C TYR A 162 -14.31 -6.77 -14.17
N SER A 163 -13.14 -6.49 -14.75
CA SER A 163 -12.81 -6.87 -16.14
C SER A 163 -12.86 -8.39 -16.32
N ARG A 164 -12.28 -9.14 -15.37
CA ARG A 164 -12.26 -10.62 -15.40
C ARG A 164 -13.66 -11.23 -15.33
N ILE A 165 -14.61 -10.56 -14.66
CA ILE A 165 -16.02 -10.98 -14.59
C ILE A 165 -16.93 -10.22 -15.57
N GLN A 166 -16.36 -9.54 -16.57
CA GLN A 166 -17.05 -8.83 -17.65
C GLN A 166 -18.02 -7.71 -17.19
N ARG A 167 -17.86 -7.21 -15.96
CA ARG A 167 -18.61 -6.07 -15.41
C ARG A 167 -18.00 -4.75 -15.85
N THR A 168 -18.17 -4.49 -17.13
CA THR A 168 -17.48 -3.42 -17.87
C THR A 168 -17.88 -2.02 -17.39
N ASP A 169 -19.10 -1.86 -16.90
CA ASP A 169 -19.62 -0.65 -16.25
C ASP A 169 -18.77 -0.26 -15.02
N ARG A 170 -18.59 -1.23 -14.11
CA ARG A 170 -17.84 -1.05 -12.87
C ARG A 170 -16.35 -0.92 -13.13
N MET A 171 -15.80 -1.75 -14.02
CA MET A 171 -14.42 -1.65 -14.50
C MET A 171 -14.11 -0.22 -14.98
N GLY A 172 -14.96 0.33 -15.86
CA GLY A 172 -14.75 1.64 -16.43
C GLY A 172 -14.74 2.76 -15.38
N SER A 173 -15.63 2.71 -14.39
CA SER A 173 -15.69 3.68 -13.30
C SER A 173 -14.42 3.65 -12.44
N HIS A 174 -14.00 2.47 -11.99
CA HIS A 174 -12.81 2.35 -11.14
C HIS A 174 -11.52 2.73 -11.88
N PHE A 175 -11.37 2.36 -13.16
CA PHE A 175 -10.20 2.80 -13.94
C PHE A 175 -10.15 4.31 -14.14
N GLN A 176 -11.29 4.99 -14.32
CA GLN A 176 -11.31 6.45 -14.39
C GLN A 176 -10.79 7.08 -13.09
N THR A 177 -11.22 6.56 -11.93
CA THR A 177 -10.75 7.02 -10.63
C THR A 177 -9.25 6.75 -10.44
N PHE A 178 -8.77 5.55 -10.79
CA PHE A 178 -7.33 5.23 -10.76
C PHE A 178 -6.50 6.23 -11.58
N LEU A 179 -6.90 6.51 -12.83
CA LEU A 179 -6.21 7.45 -13.72
C LEU A 179 -6.18 8.89 -13.18
N LYS A 180 -7.16 9.26 -12.35
CA LYS A 180 -7.21 10.56 -11.68
C LYS A 180 -6.28 10.62 -10.46
N LEU A 181 -6.27 9.56 -9.64
CA LEU A 181 -5.52 9.50 -8.39
C LEU A 181 -4.02 9.29 -8.63
N ALA A 182 -3.65 8.44 -9.58
CA ALA A 182 -2.25 8.09 -9.86
C ALA A 182 -1.88 8.44 -11.32
N PRO A 183 -1.74 9.75 -11.65
CA PRO A 183 -1.43 10.19 -13.01
C PRO A 183 -0.07 9.71 -13.52
N ASN A 184 0.84 9.37 -12.60
CA ASN A 184 2.20 8.92 -12.91
C ASN A 184 2.37 7.39 -12.75
N ALA A 185 1.29 6.64 -12.51
CA ALA A 185 1.39 5.20 -12.34
C ALA A 185 1.93 4.51 -13.61
N PRO A 186 2.80 3.50 -13.49
CA PRO A 186 3.32 2.77 -14.64
C PRO A 186 2.23 2.01 -15.40
N GLU A 187 1.13 1.62 -14.74
CA GLU A 187 -0.01 0.94 -15.37
C GLU A 187 -0.91 1.87 -16.20
N ARG A 188 -0.73 3.20 -16.09
CA ARG A 188 -1.58 4.19 -16.77
C ARG A 188 -1.74 3.95 -18.28
N PRO A 189 -0.69 3.77 -19.09
CA PRO A 189 -0.85 3.59 -20.53
C PRO A 189 -1.68 2.35 -20.89
N ALA A 190 -1.53 1.27 -20.12
CA ALA A 190 -2.31 0.04 -20.30
C ALA A 190 -3.79 0.28 -19.98
N VAL A 191 -4.07 0.96 -18.86
CA VAL A 191 -5.45 1.32 -18.48
C VAL A 191 -6.09 2.25 -19.52
N GLU A 192 -5.38 3.25 -20.02
CA GLU A 192 -5.88 4.13 -21.09
C GLU A 192 -6.21 3.36 -22.37
N SER A 193 -5.40 2.34 -22.72
CA SER A 193 -5.65 1.47 -23.87
C SER A 193 -6.94 0.65 -23.72
N ILE A 194 -7.15 0.06 -22.55
CA ILE A 194 -8.39 -0.67 -22.22
C ILE A 194 -9.59 0.26 -22.31
N MET A 195 -9.50 1.46 -21.72
CA MET A 195 -10.58 2.44 -21.70
C MET A 195 -10.93 3.00 -23.08
N ARG A 196 -9.95 3.17 -23.98
CA ARG A 196 -10.21 3.56 -25.39
C ARG A 196 -11.01 2.48 -26.13
N THR A 197 -10.66 1.21 -25.92
CA THR A 197 -11.36 0.08 -26.53
C THR A 197 -12.81 -0.01 -26.07
N LEU A 198 -13.08 0.33 -24.80
CA LEU A 198 -14.44 0.39 -24.27
C LEU A 198 -15.28 1.50 -24.91
N ARG A 199 -14.72 2.69 -25.13
CA ARG A 199 -15.44 3.85 -25.70
C ARG A 199 -15.73 3.73 -27.20
N GLY A 200 -15.03 2.84 -27.90
CA GLY A 200 -15.22 2.59 -29.33
C GLY A 200 -16.24 1.48 -29.65
N ARG A 201 -16.89 0.90 -28.63
CA ARG A 201 -17.96 -0.08 -28.75
C ARG A 201 -19.31 0.60 -28.49
#